data_AF-A0A9X8VBG7-F1
#
_entry.id   AF-A0A9X8VBG7-F1
#
_cell.length_a   1.000
_cell.length_b   1.000
_cell.length_c   1.000
_cell.angle_alpha   90.00
_cell.angle_beta   90.00
_cell.angle_gamma   90.00
#
_symmetry.space_group_name_H-M   'P 1'
#
loop_
_entity.id
_entity.type
_entity.pdbx_description
1 polymer ?
#
loop_
_entity_poly.entity_id
_entity_poly.type
_entity_poly.pdbx_seq_one_letter_code
_entity_poly.pdbx_strand_id
1 'polypeptide(L)' 'MNLQQQLAQFPRLDLVGTATPLEKLSRLSDYLGREIYLKRDDVTPMAMGGNKLRKLEFLAADALR' A
#
# COMPACT_ATOMS: atom_id res chain seq x y z
N MET A 1 -20.72 -9.70 0.88
CA MET A 1 -19.32 -10.13 0.64
C MET A 1 -18.43 -8.92 0.86
N ASN A 2 -17.41 -9.00 1.71
CA ASN A 2 -16.46 -7.89 1.93
C ASN A 2 -15.30 -7.96 0.93
N LEU A 3 -14.53 -6.88 0.78
CA LEU A 3 -13.42 -6.81 -0.18
C LEU A 3 -12.41 -7.95 -0.01
N GLN A 4 -12.10 -8.33 1.24
CA GLN A 4 -11.17 -9.42 1.54
C GLN A 4 -11.66 -10.76 0.95
N GLN A 5 -12.95 -11.07 1.09
CA GLN A 5 -13.57 -12.27 0.53
C GLN A 5 -13.53 -12.27 -1.01
N GLN A 6 -13.72 -11.11 -1.66
CA GLN A 6 -13.67 -11.02 -3.13
C GLN A 6 -12.25 -11.26 -3.68
N LEU A 7 -11.24 -10.86 -2.90
CA LEU A 7 -9.84 -10.91 -3.32
C LEU A 7 -9.15 -12.25 -2.99
N ALA A 8 -9.72 -13.06 -2.09
CA ALA A 8 -9.13 -14.33 -1.64
C ALA A 8 -8.91 -15.36 -2.76
N GLN A 9 -9.61 -15.23 -3.90
CA GLN A 9 -9.44 -16.11 -5.07
C GLN A 9 -8.19 -15.81 -5.91
N PHE A 10 -7.58 -14.63 -5.75
CA PHE A 10 -6.38 -14.24 -6.49
C PHE A 10 -5.13 -14.58 -5.68
N PRO A 11 -4.10 -15.21 -6.28
CA PRO A 11 -2.90 -15.59 -5.57
C PRO A 11 -2.14 -14.30 -5.18
N ARG A 12 -1.51 -14.30 -4.00
CA ARG A 12 -0.78 -13.14 -3.50
C ARG A 12 0.47 -13.58 -2.77
N LEU A 13 1.63 -13.05 -3.13
CA LEU A 13 2.85 -13.11 -2.33
C LEU A 13 2.77 -12.07 -1.21
N ASP A 14 3.32 -12.36 -0.04
CA ASP A 14 3.43 -11.36 1.03
C ASP A 14 4.77 -10.61 0.91
N LEU A 15 4.78 -9.52 0.14
CA LEU A 15 5.98 -8.72 -0.11
C LEU A 15 6.00 -7.44 0.72
N VAL A 16 4.83 -6.90 1.07
CA VAL A 16 4.69 -5.65 1.83
C VAL A 16 4.59 -5.91 3.33
N GLY A 17 3.98 -7.02 3.74
CA GLY A 17 3.75 -7.36 5.15
C GLY A 17 2.65 -6.50 5.78
N THR A 18 3.02 -5.47 6.53
CA THR A 18 2.09 -4.69 7.34
C THR A 18 1.52 -3.45 6.63
N ALA A 19 0.47 -2.86 7.20
CA ALA A 19 -0.08 -1.62 6.70
C ALA A 19 0.92 -0.47 6.89
N THR A 20 1.23 0.23 5.80
CA THR A 20 2.10 1.42 5.82
C THR A 20 1.49 2.55 6.67
N PRO A 21 2.29 3.44 7.27
CA PRO A 21 1.78 4.55 8.08
C PRO A 21 0.81 5.47 7.31
N LEU A 22 -0.16 6.03 8.02
CA LEU A 22 -0.98 7.16 7.57
C LEU A 22 -0.65 8.36 8.46
N GLU A 23 -0.04 9.39 7.89
CA GLU A 23 0.50 10.53 8.62
C GLU A 23 -0.29 11.80 8.30
N LYS A 24 -0.66 12.58 9.32
CA LYS A 24 -1.24 13.91 9.11
C LYS A 24 -0.12 14.92 8.83
N LEU A 25 -0.19 15.63 7.71
CA LEU A 25 0.76 16.67 7.36
C LEU A 25 0.31 17.99 7.98
N SER A 26 0.51 18.16 9.29
CA SER A 26 -0.01 19.30 10.07
C SER A 26 0.35 20.66 9.47
N ARG A 27 1.65 20.92 9.23
CA ARG A 27 2.12 22.19 8.67
C ARG A 27 1.56 22.51 7.29
N LEU A 28 1.45 21.48 6.43
CA LEU A 28 0.89 21.64 5.09
C LEU A 28 -0.64 21.85 5.16
N SER A 29 -1.29 21.17 6.10
CA SER A 29 -2.73 21.31 6.33
C SER A 29 -3.08 22.73 6.78
N ASP A 30 -2.29 23.28 7.71
CA ASP A 30 -2.47 24.65 8.21
C ASP A 30 -2.23 25.68 7.10
N TYR A 31 -1.18 25.49 6.29
CA TYR A 31 -0.87 26.36 5.17
C TYR A 31 -1.98 26.38 4.09
N LEU A 32 -2.59 25.24 3.80
CA LEU A 32 -3.63 25.10 2.77
C LEU A 32 -5.06 25.25 3.31
N GLY A 33 -5.24 25.37 4.62
CA GLY A 33 -6.56 25.44 5.26
C GLY A 33 -7.42 24.18 5.06
N ARG A 34 -6.79 23.00 4.90
CA ARG A 34 -7.49 21.72 4.69
C ARG A 34 -6.72 20.56 5.32
N GLU A 35 -7.43 19.56 5.83
CA GLU A 35 -6.77 18.36 6.35
C GLU A 35 -6.11 17.54 5.23
N ILE A 36 -4.80 17.38 5.33
CA ILE A 36 -3.99 16.62 4.38
C ILE A 36 -3.29 15.49 5.12
N TYR A 37 -3.48 14.28 4.59
CA TYR A 37 -2.85 13.06 5.08
C TYR A 37 -2.00 12.43 3.97
N LEU A 38 -0.93 11.78 4.37
CA LEU A 38 -0.04 11.04 3.49
C LEU A 38 -0.07 9.56 3.87
N LYS A 39 -0.44 8.71 2.91
CA LYS A 39 -0.28 7.26 3.01
C LYS A 39 1.12 6.88 2.55
N ARG A 40 1.96 6.38 3.46
CA ARG A 40 3.40 6.16 3.27
C ARG A 40 3.74 4.88 2.51
N ASP A 41 3.18 4.71 1.31
CA ASP A 41 3.47 3.56 0.45
C ASP A 41 4.90 3.55 -0.11
N ASP A 42 5.66 4.63 0.08
CA ASP A 42 7.12 4.65 -0.07
C ASP A 42 7.84 3.81 1.00
N VAL A 43 7.23 3.62 2.17
CA VAL A 43 7.81 2.86 3.29
C VAL A 43 7.36 1.40 3.23
N THR A 44 7.86 0.67 2.25
CA THR A 44 7.67 -0.79 2.16
C THR A 44 9.03 -1.50 2.16
N PRO A 45 9.14 -2.74 2.66
CA PRO A 45 10.43 -3.34 3.05
C PRO A 45 11.37 -3.70 1.89
N MET A 46 10.89 -3.72 0.64
CA MET A 46 11.71 -4.12 -0.51
C MET A 46 12.29 -2.93 -1.27
N ALA A 47 13.61 -2.98 -1.49
CA ALA A 47 14.37 -2.01 -2.26
C ALA A 47 14.09 -0.56 -1.80
N MET A 48 13.54 0.29 -2.67
CA MET A 48 13.15 1.68 -2.38
C MET A 48 11.64 1.85 -2.17
N GLY A 49 10.93 0.73 -2.03
CA GLY A 49 9.50 0.66 -1.83
C GLY A 49 8.63 1.23 -2.95
N GLY A 50 7.45 1.72 -2.58
CA GLY A 50 6.51 2.36 -3.50
C GLY A 50 5.31 1.49 -3.91
N ASN A 51 4.38 2.13 -4.62
CA ASN A 51 3.08 1.54 -4.97
C ASN A 51 3.19 0.27 -5.85
N LYS A 52 4.28 0.10 -6.60
CA LYS A 52 4.47 -1.03 -7.53
C LYS A 52 4.57 -2.35 -6.77
N LEU A 53 5.08 -2.33 -5.54
CA LEU A 53 5.24 -3.54 -4.75
C LEU A 53 3.88 -4.21 -4.44
N ARG A 54 2.84 -3.41 -4.15
CA ARG A 54 1.47 -3.93 -3.93
C ARG A 54 0.88 -4.63 -5.14
N LYS A 55 1.19 -4.15 -6.35
CA LYS A 55 0.76 -4.81 -7.59
C LYS A 55 1.56 -6.08 -7.84
N LEU A 56 2.87 -6.00 -7.56
CA LEU A 56 3.79 -7.11 -7.76
C LEU A 56 3.42 -8.33 -6.90
N GLU A 57 2.85 -8.13 -5.71
CA GLU A 57 2.32 -9.23 -4.88
C GLU A 57 1.36 -10.15 -5.64
N PHE A 58 0.53 -9.61 -6.53
CA PHE A 58 -0.40 -10.41 -7.35
C PHE A 58 0.23 -10.84 -8.67
N LEU A 59 0.93 -9.94 -9.36
CA LEU A 59 1.53 -10.22 -10.67
C LEU A 59 2.62 -11.29 -10.59
N ALA A 60 3.47 -11.24 -9.57
CA ALA A 60 4.51 -12.24 -9.37
C ALA A 60 3.93 -13.57 -8.89
N ALA A 61 2.89 -13.54 -8.04
CA ALA A 61 2.19 -14.76 -7.64
C ALA A 61 1.55 -15.48 -8.84
N ASP A 62 0.99 -14.72 -9.78
CA ASP A 62 0.44 -15.26 -11.02
C ASP A 62 1.53 -15.80 -11.95
N ALA A 63 2.68 -15.13 -12.05
CA ALA A 63 3.81 -15.58 -12.87
C ALA A 63 4.49 -16.87 -12.35
N LEU A 64 4.34 -17.20 -11.08
CA LEU A 64 4.90 -18.41 -10.45
C LEU A 64 3.98 -19.64 -10.54
N ARG A 65 2.81 -19.51 -11.18
CA ARG A 65 1.87 -20.62 -11.38
C ARG A 65 2.29 -21.59 -12.47
#